data_AF-A0A5D4T8U6-F1
#
_entry.id   AF-A0A5D4T8U6-F1
#
_cell.length_a   1.000
_cell.length_b   1.000
_cell.length_c   1.000
_cell.angle_alpha   90.00
_cell.angle_beta   90.00
_cell.angle_gamma   90.00
#
_symmetry.space_group_name_H-M   'P 1'
#
loop_
_entity.id
_entity.type
_entity.pdbx_description
1 polymer ?
#
loop_
_entity_poly.entity_id
_entity_poly.type
_entity_poly.pdbx_seq_one_letter_code
_entity_poly.pdbx_strand_id
1 'polypeptide(L)'
;NLDLSNLFGNSPNAVYSQVYGTLISYFLLRWIYNETKEEWEILHSYTFIEFTRRYIAHTLPMEVRCAIKSLFGKWGSLCVSTGKI
;
A
#
# COMPACT_ATOMS: atom_id res chain seq x y z
N ASN A 1 -11.94 -29.85 2.94
CA ASN A 1 -10.70 -30.15 2.21
C ASN A 1 -10.48 -29.04 1.20
N LEU A 2 -9.60 -28.09 1.50
CA LEU A 2 -9.23 -26.98 0.61
C LEU A 2 -7.97 -27.41 -0.16
N ASP A 3 -8.16 -27.82 -1.41
CA ASP A 3 -7.07 -28.23 -2.29
C ASP A 3 -6.32 -26.98 -2.76
N LEU A 4 -5.21 -26.66 -2.08
CA LEU A 4 -4.35 -25.51 -2.35
C LEU A 4 -3.81 -25.50 -3.79
N SER A 5 -3.71 -26.67 -4.42
CA SER A 5 -3.17 -26.86 -5.78
C SER A 5 -4.04 -26.18 -6.85
N ASN A 6 -5.36 -26.08 -6.60
CA ASN A 6 -6.30 -25.56 -7.58
C ASN A 6 -6.58 -24.05 -7.42
N LEU A 7 -6.12 -23.43 -6.32
CA LEU A 7 -6.38 -22.02 -6.04
C LEU A 7 -5.35 -21.08 -6.68
N PHE A 8 -4.14 -21.58 -6.92
CA PHE A 8 -3.01 -20.76 -7.34
C PHE A 8 -2.51 -21.03 -8.77
N GLY A 9 -3.16 -21.97 -9.48
CA GLY A 9 -2.79 -22.37 -10.83
C GLY A 9 -1.51 -23.22 -10.83
N ASN A 10 -1.55 -24.38 -11.47
CA ASN A 10 -0.45 -25.36 -11.53
C ASN A 10 0.79 -24.92 -12.36
N SER A 11 0.95 -23.62 -12.60
CA SER A 11 2.13 -23.07 -13.27
C SER A 11 3.19 -22.77 -12.21
N PRO A 12 4.42 -23.35 -12.32
CA PRO A 12 5.51 -23.02 -11.40
C PRO A 12 5.74 -21.51 -11.28
N ASN A 13 5.55 -20.76 -12.38
CA ASN A 13 5.67 -19.30 -12.41
C ASN A 13 4.55 -18.55 -11.68
N ALA A 14 3.34 -19.12 -11.57
CA ALA A 14 2.20 -18.42 -10.96
C ALA A 14 2.37 -18.24 -9.45
N VAL A 15 2.90 -19.25 -8.76
CA VAL A 15 3.17 -19.19 -7.32
C VAL A 15 4.24 -18.13 -7.02
N TYR A 16 5.31 -18.07 -7.81
CA TYR A 16 6.33 -17.02 -7.65
C TYR A 16 5.73 -15.63 -7.86
N SER A 17 4.98 -15.42 -8.95
CA SER A 17 4.34 -14.13 -9.23
C SER A 17 3.39 -13.68 -8.11
N GLN A 18 2.68 -14.61 -7.46
CA GLN A 18 1.80 -14.29 -6.33
C GLN A 18 2.57 -13.91 -5.08
N VAL A 19 3.64 -14.63 -4.75
CA VAL A 19 4.50 -14.31 -3.60
C VAL A 19 5.17 -12.95 -3.80
N TYR A 20 5.77 -12.71 -4.98
CA TYR A 20 6.37 -11.43 -5.30
C TYR A 20 5.32 -10.31 -5.31
N GLY A 21 4.15 -10.53 -5.90
CA GLY A 21 3.05 -9.58 -5.87
C GLY A 21 2.62 -9.21 -4.45
N THR A 22 2.46 -10.21 -3.58
CA THR A 22 2.08 -10.01 -2.18
C THR A 22 3.16 -9.24 -1.41
N LEU A 23 4.44 -9.56 -1.62
CA LEU A 23 5.56 -8.86 -1.00
C LEU A 23 5.63 -7.40 -1.46
N ILE A 24 5.46 -7.14 -2.76
CA ILE A 24 5.44 -5.78 -3.31
C ILE A 24 4.26 -5.00 -2.73
N SER A 25 3.06 -5.58 -2.71
CA SER A 25 1.88 -4.94 -2.11
C SER A 25 2.07 -4.63 -0.62
N TYR A 26 2.62 -5.57 0.14
CA TYR A 26 2.94 -5.37 1.56
C TYR A 26 3.95 -4.24 1.74
N PHE A 27 5.02 -4.23 0.94
CA PHE A 27 6.04 -3.19 1.00
C PHE A 27 5.46 -1.81 0.69
N LEU A 28 4.65 -1.69 -0.37
CA LEU A 28 3.98 -0.45 -0.74
C LEU A 28 3.03 0.04 0.36
N LEU A 29 2.19 -0.84 0.90
CA LEU A 29 1.28 -0.50 2.01
C LEU A 29 2.06 -0.04 3.24
N ARG A 30 3.15 -0.73 3.58
CA ARG A 30 4.00 -0.39 4.73
C ARG A 30 4.72 0.93 4.52
N TRP A 31 5.18 1.19 3.30
CA TRP A 31 5.82 2.44 2.93
C TRP A 31 4.84 3.62 3.03
N ILE A 32 3.66 3.52 2.42
CA ILE A 32 2.60 4.56 2.51
C ILE A 32 2.22 4.83 3.97
N TYR A 33 2.07 3.78 4.77
CA TYR A 33 1.79 3.92 6.19
C TYR A 33 2.87 4.73 6.90
N ASN A 34 4.14 4.37 6.74
CA ASN A 34 5.25 5.07 7.40
C ASN A 34 5.37 6.54 6.96
N GLU A 35 5.27 6.82 5.65
CA GLU A 35 5.39 8.18 5.12
C GLU A 35 4.25 9.11 5.55
N THR A 36 3.03 8.57 5.63
CA THR A 36 1.87 9.38 6.02
C THR A 36 1.69 9.45 7.53
N LYS A 37 2.26 8.52 8.29
CA LYS A 37 2.05 8.39 9.75
C LYS A 37 2.30 9.70 10.48
N GLU A 38 3.40 10.39 10.19
CA GLU A 38 3.73 11.64 10.87
C GLU A 38 2.67 12.74 10.67
N GLU A 39 1.98 12.77 9.51
CA GLU A 39 0.98 13.79 9.21
C GLU A 39 -0.35 13.57 9.96
N TRP A 40 -0.75 12.32 10.20
CA TRP A 40 -2.05 12.00 10.79
C TRP A 40 -2.00 11.36 12.18
N GLU A 41 -0.83 10.94 12.67
CA GLU A 41 -0.66 10.27 13.97
C GLU A 41 -1.15 11.12 15.15
N ILE A 42 -1.08 12.45 15.02
CA ILE A 42 -1.58 13.40 16.03
C ILE A 42 -3.12 13.33 16.13
N LEU A 43 -3.81 13.09 15.03
CA LEU A 43 -5.28 13.08 14.95
C LEU A 43 -5.87 11.68 15.15
N HIS A 44 -5.17 10.66 14.67
CA HIS A 44 -5.59 9.27 14.78
C HIS A 44 -4.38 8.37 15.02
N SER A 45 -4.38 7.59 16.09
CA SER A 45 -3.37 6.54 16.29
C SER A 45 -3.93 5.21 15.79
N TYR A 46 -3.50 4.78 14.61
CA TYR A 46 -3.83 3.46 14.06
C TYR A 46 -2.57 2.61 14.04
N THR A 47 -2.73 1.33 14.36
CA THR A 47 -1.70 0.34 14.03
C THR A 47 -1.66 0.09 12.52
N PHE A 48 -0.55 -0.42 12.00
CA PHE A 48 -0.41 -0.78 10.58
C PHE A 48 -1.52 -1.73 10.10
N ILE A 49 -1.95 -2.66 10.97
CA ILE A 49 -3.01 -3.62 10.67
C ILE A 49 -4.35 -2.91 10.52
N GLU A 50 -4.68 -1.98 11.41
CA GLU A 50 -5.93 -1.21 11.35
C GLU A 50 -5.96 -0.28 10.14
N PHE A 51 -4.85 0.40 9.86
CA PHE A 51 -4.68 1.19 8.65
C PHE A 51 -4.94 0.34 7.40
N THR A 52 -4.29 -0.82 7.30
CA THR A 52 -4.43 -1.72 6.14
C THR A 52 -5.87 -2.21 5.97
N ARG A 53 -6.53 -2.61 7.06
CA ARG A 53 -7.94 -3.03 7.03
C ARG A 53 -8.86 -1.91 6.57
N ARG A 54 -8.67 -0.69 7.10
CA ARG A 54 -9.45 0.50 6.71
C ARG A 54 -9.16 0.93 5.27
N TYR A 55 -7.92 0.77 4.81
CA TYR A 55 -7.51 1.04 3.43
C TYR A 55 -8.23 0.13 2.45
N ILE A 56 -8.22 -1.18 2.70
CA ILE A 56 -8.92 -2.17 1.87
C ILE A 56 -10.45 -1.97 1.94
N ALA A 57 -10.98 -1.64 3.11
CA ALA A 57 -12.40 -1.38 3.30
C ALA A 57 -12.86 0.00 2.79
N HIS A 58 -11.96 0.84 2.28
CA HIS A 58 -12.23 2.24 1.89
C HIS A 58 -12.84 3.11 3.02
N THR A 59 -12.59 2.77 4.29
CA THR A 59 -13.12 3.45 5.49
C THR A 59 -12.08 4.31 6.21
N LEU A 60 -11.02 4.71 5.51
CA LEU A 60 -10.01 5.64 6.04
C LEU A 60 -10.60 7.02 6.34
N PRO A 61 -10.17 7.71 7.41
CA PRO A 61 -10.54 9.11 7.65
C PRO A 61 -10.10 10.03 6.51
N MET A 62 -10.75 11.19 6.38
CA MET A 62 -10.47 12.13 5.29
C MET A 62 -9.05 12.66 5.34
N GLU A 63 -8.54 12.91 6.54
CA GLU A 63 -7.20 13.39 6.84
C GLU A 63 -6.15 12.43 6.29
N VAL A 64 -6.31 11.13 6.57
CA VAL A 64 -5.40 10.08 6.09
C VAL A 64 -5.47 9.96 4.57
N ARG A 65 -6.66 10.06 3.97
CA ARG A 65 -6.80 10.07 2.50
C ARG A 65 -6.14 11.29 1.86
N CYS A 66 -6.25 12.46 2.47
CA CYS A 66 -5.56 13.68 2.03
C CYS A 66 -4.05 13.55 2.12
N ALA A 67 -3.52 13.01 3.22
CA ALA A 67 -2.09 12.74 3.39
C ALA A 67 -1.57 11.79 2.30
N ILE A 68 -2.28 10.68 2.03
CA ILE A 68 -1.94 9.75 0.95
C ILE A 68 -1.96 10.45 -0.41
N LYS A 69 -2.99 11.26 -0.70
CA LYS A 69 -3.09 12.01 -1.97
C LYS A 69 -1.96 13.04 -2.11
N SER A 70 -1.62 13.72 -1.02
CA SER A 70 -0.51 14.68 -0.94
C SER A 70 0.83 14.00 -1.21
N LEU A 71 1.07 12.83 -0.58
CA LEU A 71 2.24 12.00 -0.83
C LEU A 71 2.38 11.71 -2.33
N PHE A 72 1.36 11.13 -2.96
CA PHE A 72 1.42 10.83 -4.40
C PHE A 72 1.58 12.08 -5.28
N GLY A 73 0.98 13.21 -4.90
CA GLY A 73 1.15 14.49 -5.59
C GLY A 73 2.60 15.01 -5.50
N LYS A 74 3.22 14.93 -4.32
CA LYS A 74 4.62 15.30 -4.09
C LYS A 74 5.56 14.44 -4.94
N TRP A 75 5.36 13.12 -4.96
CA TRP A 75 6.17 12.22 -5.79
C TRP A 75 5.95 12.45 -7.29
N GLY A 76 4.71 12.67 -7.73
CA GLY A 76 4.42 13.04 -9.12
C GLY A 76 5.11 14.34 -9.54
N SER A 77 5.11 15.36 -8.66
CA SER A 77 5.83 16.61 -8.89
C SER A 77 7.35 16.45 -8.88
N LEU A 78 7.90 15.57 -8.03
CA LEU A 78 9.33 15.29 -7.98
C LEU A 78 9.81 14.59 -9.27
N CYS A 79 9.03 13.63 -9.80
CA CYS A 79 9.33 13.00 -11.10
C CYS A 79 9.31 13.98 -12.27
N VAL A 80 8.44 15.01 -12.22
CA VAL A 80 8.41 16.09 -13.22
C VAL A 80 9.62 17.02 -13.05
N SER A 81 10.06 17.28 -11.82
CA SER A 81 11.23 18.13 -11.55
C SER A 81 12.55 17.47 -11.92
N THR A 82 12.67 16.15 -11.81
CA THR A 82 13.88 15.39 -12.21
C THR A 82 13.94 15.07 -13.71
N GLY A 83 12.86 15.34 -14.46
CA GLY A 83 12.81 15.20 -15.92
C GLY A 83 13.33 16.40 -16.71
N LYS A 84 13.89 17.43 -16.07
CA LYS A 84 14.63 18.51 -16.73
C LYS A 84 16.12 18.21 -16.69
N ILE A 85 16.59 17.46 -17.69
CA ILE A 85 17.98 17.45 -18.15
C ILE A 85 18.04 18.27 -19.43
#